data_AF-A0A7W0CQN9-F1
#
_entry.id   AF-A0A7W0CQN9-F1
#
_cell.length_a   1.000
_cell.length_b   1.000
_cell.length_c   1.000
_cell.angle_alpha   90.00
_cell.angle_beta   90.00
_cell.angle_gamma   90.00
#
_symmetry.space_group_name_H-M   'P 1'
#
loop_
_entity.id
_entity.type
_entity.pdbx_description
1 polymer ?
#
loop_
_entity_poly.entity_id
_entity_poly.type
_entity_poly.pdbx_seq_one_letter_code
_entity_poly.pdbx_strand_id
1 'polypeptide(L)'
;MPAPDVAALLALLDPAIADEARTAVEWLTGGEPLETVTQLDVCEFLWFTLPLKVDGDPVRLARALGQLLTLGGLSRYAEICTSAVTLRIFRVYAEDGQDAGNAAYQEALAATGVLPPDVPELAWSMIMGPEELGAHVACSAALELAQLSDTPFDAVELTRDWLTRPRAELGGDSWLHRVHGERLNRWVLGRGEARRELAQPFEVRLHAPVPLDPSLEPVARGLICGEPDEVTLLLLADGSSWSAESLQERVGAVAGRTSSDLLPRLASLGLLADPVRLTPTGQLVALSALRSHALRPRKYVTPG
;
A
#
# COMPACT_ATOMS: atom_id res chain seq x y z
N MET A 1 29.60 -13.49 -7.04
CA MET A 1 29.37 -14.78 -7.74
C MET A 1 28.42 -14.50 -8.89
N PRO A 2 28.52 -15.20 -10.04
CA PRO A 2 27.51 -15.06 -11.08
C PRO A 2 26.14 -15.49 -10.55
N ALA A 3 25.08 -14.87 -11.08
CA ALA A 3 23.69 -15.25 -10.93
C ALA A 3 23.50 -16.78 -11.06
N PRO A 4 22.72 -17.43 -10.18
CA PRO A 4 22.36 -18.83 -10.39
C PRO A 4 21.51 -18.98 -11.65
N ASP A 5 22.05 -19.69 -12.65
CA ASP A 5 21.32 -20.01 -13.89
C ASP A 5 20.30 -21.12 -13.62
N VAL A 6 19.01 -20.77 -13.65
CA VAL A 6 17.89 -21.69 -13.40
C VAL A 6 17.92 -22.89 -14.34
N ALA A 7 18.28 -22.72 -15.61
CA ALA A 7 18.33 -23.84 -16.56
C ALA A 7 19.43 -24.83 -16.19
N ALA A 8 20.60 -24.32 -15.77
CA ALA A 8 21.69 -25.16 -15.29
C ALA A 8 21.32 -25.88 -13.99
N LEU A 9 20.65 -25.21 -13.05
CA LEU A 9 20.20 -25.82 -11.80
C LEU A 9 19.14 -26.92 -12.03
N LEU A 10 18.18 -26.69 -12.93
CA LEU A 10 17.17 -27.69 -13.30
C LEU A 10 17.81 -28.96 -13.90
N ALA A 11 18.91 -28.82 -14.65
CA ALA A 11 19.62 -29.96 -15.22
C ALA A 11 20.36 -30.82 -14.17
N LEU A 12 20.56 -30.29 -12.95
CA LEU A 12 21.18 -31.00 -11.83
C LEU A 12 20.18 -31.74 -10.95
N LEU A 13 18.87 -31.48 -11.10
CA LEU A 13 17.82 -32.14 -10.33
C LEU A 13 17.56 -33.57 -10.82
N ASP A 14 16.99 -34.39 -9.93
CA ASP A 14 16.40 -35.66 -10.32
C ASP A 14 15.31 -35.41 -11.38
N PRO A 15 15.35 -36.10 -12.55
CA PRO A 15 14.32 -35.99 -13.57
C PRO A 15 12.88 -36.18 -13.06
N ALA A 16 12.69 -36.93 -11.96
CA ALA A 16 11.38 -37.18 -11.37
C ALA A 16 10.73 -35.96 -10.69
N ILE A 17 11.49 -34.88 -10.46
CA ILE A 17 11.00 -33.63 -9.82
C ILE A 17 11.32 -32.37 -10.64
N ALA A 18 12.08 -32.50 -11.74
CA ALA A 18 12.57 -31.36 -12.50
C ALA A 18 11.43 -30.56 -13.14
N ASP A 19 10.35 -31.21 -13.54
CA ASP A 19 9.18 -30.56 -14.11
C ASP A 19 8.41 -29.76 -13.05
N GLU A 20 8.18 -30.34 -11.86
CA GLU A 20 7.59 -29.60 -10.74
C GLU A 20 8.45 -28.40 -10.32
N ALA A 21 9.78 -28.56 -10.24
CA ALA A 21 10.69 -27.47 -9.91
C ALA A 21 10.64 -26.35 -10.95
N ARG A 22 10.56 -26.71 -12.25
CA ARG A 22 10.44 -25.74 -13.36
C ARG A 22 9.15 -24.94 -13.25
N THR A 23 8.02 -25.62 -13.07
CA THR A 23 6.73 -24.93 -12.90
C THR A 23 6.77 -23.99 -11.69
N ALA A 24 7.27 -24.45 -10.54
CA ALA A 24 7.29 -23.64 -9.34
C ALA A 24 8.19 -22.40 -9.47
N VAL A 25 9.40 -22.54 -10.05
CA VAL A 25 10.32 -21.40 -10.22
C VAL A 25 9.84 -20.39 -11.28
N GLU A 26 9.19 -20.86 -12.35
CA GLU A 26 8.59 -19.98 -13.36
C GLU A 26 7.49 -19.10 -12.74
N TRP A 27 6.63 -19.69 -11.91
CA TRP A 27 5.58 -18.94 -11.19
C TRP A 27 6.15 -17.99 -10.13
N LEU A 28 7.19 -18.41 -9.40
CA LEU A 28 7.82 -17.58 -8.37
C LEU A 28 8.52 -16.36 -8.97
N THR A 29 9.27 -16.54 -10.04
CA THR A 29 10.15 -15.50 -10.59
C THR A 29 9.50 -14.66 -11.67
N GLY A 30 8.46 -15.17 -12.35
CA GLY A 30 7.90 -14.52 -13.54
C GLY A 30 8.92 -14.34 -14.68
N GLY A 31 10.01 -15.12 -14.67
CA GLY A 31 11.12 -15.00 -15.62
C GLY A 31 12.27 -14.08 -15.19
N GLU A 32 12.16 -13.42 -14.03
CA GLU A 32 13.27 -12.65 -13.46
C GLU A 32 14.39 -13.56 -12.92
N PRO A 33 15.63 -13.05 -12.80
CA PRO A 33 16.75 -13.83 -12.26
C PRO A 33 16.48 -14.32 -10.84
N LEU A 34 16.93 -15.53 -10.51
CA LEU A 34 16.66 -16.14 -9.21
C LEU A 34 17.26 -15.35 -8.03
N GLU A 35 18.32 -14.57 -8.24
CA GLU A 35 18.89 -13.71 -7.18
C GLU A 35 18.02 -12.52 -6.78
N THR A 36 16.98 -12.17 -7.54
CA THR A 36 16.08 -11.06 -7.20
C THR A 36 15.00 -11.47 -6.21
N VAL A 37 14.81 -12.77 -6.00
CA VAL A 37 13.80 -13.34 -5.11
C VAL A 37 14.07 -12.96 -3.65
N THR A 38 13.03 -12.44 -3.00
CA THR A 38 13.00 -12.10 -1.58
C THR A 38 12.24 -13.15 -0.77
N GLN A 39 12.34 -13.11 0.56
CA GLN A 39 11.48 -13.93 1.41
C GLN A 39 10.00 -13.63 1.19
N LEU A 40 9.64 -12.36 0.95
CA LEU A 40 8.25 -11.98 0.68
C LEU A 40 7.73 -12.75 -0.55
N ASP A 41 8.48 -12.75 -1.66
CA ASP A 41 8.08 -13.45 -2.89
C ASP A 41 7.87 -14.94 -2.66
N VAL A 42 8.79 -15.59 -1.90
CA VAL A 42 8.70 -17.01 -1.58
C VAL A 42 7.49 -17.31 -0.71
N CYS A 43 7.22 -16.48 0.31
CA CYS A 43 6.06 -16.62 1.18
C CYS A 43 4.75 -16.39 0.43
N GLU A 44 4.63 -15.33 -0.39
CA GLU A 44 3.43 -15.06 -1.20
C GLU A 44 3.20 -16.16 -2.25
N PHE A 45 4.27 -16.64 -2.89
CA PHE A 45 4.18 -17.74 -3.83
C PHE A 45 3.68 -19.01 -3.12
N LEU A 46 4.40 -19.46 -2.08
CA LEU A 46 4.08 -20.71 -1.40
C LEU A 46 2.74 -20.66 -0.68
N TRP A 47 2.41 -19.58 0.01
CA TRP A 47 1.29 -19.57 0.95
C TRP A 47 0.00 -19.01 0.36
N PHE A 48 0.05 -18.37 -0.81
CA PHE A 48 -1.14 -17.82 -1.46
C PHE A 48 -1.28 -18.26 -2.92
N THR A 49 -0.24 -18.06 -3.75
CA THR A 49 -0.34 -18.33 -5.19
C THR A 49 -0.40 -19.82 -5.49
N LEU A 50 0.52 -20.61 -4.95
CA LEU A 50 0.64 -22.04 -5.17
C LEU A 50 -0.66 -22.81 -4.83
N PRO A 51 -1.28 -22.65 -3.64
CA PRO A 51 -2.49 -23.41 -3.31
C PRO A 51 -3.74 -22.97 -4.08
N LEU A 52 -3.76 -21.78 -4.68
CA LEU A 52 -4.95 -21.21 -5.33
C LEU A 52 -4.91 -21.18 -6.86
N LYS A 53 -3.71 -21.08 -7.46
CA LYS A 53 -3.55 -20.76 -8.88
C LYS A 53 -2.72 -21.77 -9.66
N VAL A 54 -1.94 -22.60 -8.98
CA VAL A 54 -1.03 -23.54 -9.64
C VAL A 54 -1.61 -24.95 -9.52
N ASP A 55 -1.83 -25.60 -10.66
CA ASP A 55 -2.31 -26.97 -10.69
C ASP A 55 -1.23 -27.95 -10.20
N GLY A 56 -1.65 -28.97 -9.46
CA GLY A 56 -0.78 -30.06 -8.98
C GLY A 56 -0.83 -30.25 -7.46
N ASP A 57 0.06 -31.11 -6.96
CA ASP A 57 0.24 -31.31 -5.52
C ASP A 57 1.14 -30.19 -4.95
N PRO A 58 0.61 -29.26 -4.13
CA PRO A 58 1.38 -28.14 -3.61
C PRO A 58 2.55 -28.59 -2.74
N VAL A 59 2.45 -29.74 -2.06
CA VAL A 59 3.54 -30.28 -1.24
C VAL A 59 4.70 -30.75 -2.12
N ARG A 60 4.40 -31.41 -3.26
CA ARG A 60 5.44 -31.85 -4.21
C ARG A 60 6.11 -30.67 -4.90
N LEU A 61 5.32 -29.70 -5.37
CA LEU A 61 5.83 -28.47 -6.00
C LEU A 61 6.73 -27.67 -5.04
N ALA A 62 6.29 -27.45 -3.80
CA ALA A 62 7.10 -26.76 -2.80
C ALA A 62 8.40 -27.52 -2.51
N ARG A 63 8.35 -28.86 -2.35
CA ARG A 63 9.57 -29.66 -2.12
C ARG A 63 10.55 -29.58 -3.29
N ALA A 64 10.05 -29.67 -4.54
CA ALA A 64 10.87 -29.56 -5.74
C ALA A 64 11.53 -28.18 -5.84
N LEU A 65 10.78 -27.11 -5.58
CA LEU A 65 11.32 -25.76 -5.49
C LEU A 65 12.40 -25.64 -4.40
N GLY A 66 12.17 -26.20 -3.21
CA GLY A 66 13.15 -26.17 -2.13
C GLY A 66 14.48 -26.84 -2.51
N GLN A 67 14.44 -27.94 -3.27
CA GLN A 67 15.67 -28.57 -3.78
C GLN A 67 16.40 -27.69 -4.80
N LEU A 68 15.66 -27.06 -5.73
CA LEU A 68 16.23 -26.11 -6.69
C LEU A 68 16.90 -24.93 -5.99
N LEU A 69 16.22 -24.33 -5.01
CA LEU A 69 16.74 -23.21 -4.22
C LEU A 69 17.98 -23.62 -3.41
N THR A 70 18.01 -24.85 -2.88
CA THR A 70 19.21 -25.38 -2.21
C THR A 70 20.40 -25.46 -3.16
N LEU A 71 20.21 -25.97 -4.38
CA LEU A 71 21.26 -26.01 -5.41
C LEU A 71 21.72 -24.60 -5.82
N GLY A 72 20.80 -23.64 -5.86
CA GLY A 72 21.09 -22.23 -6.10
C GLY A 72 21.75 -21.48 -4.94
N GLY A 73 22.00 -22.15 -3.81
CA GLY A 73 22.60 -21.53 -2.62
C GLY A 73 21.63 -20.66 -1.80
N LEU A 74 20.33 -20.77 -2.04
CA LEU A 74 19.26 -20.03 -1.37
C LEU A 74 18.64 -20.86 -0.24
N SER A 75 19.48 -21.42 0.63
CA SER A 75 19.06 -22.40 1.66
C SER A 75 17.96 -21.86 2.59
N ARG A 76 18.02 -20.58 2.97
CA ARG A 76 16.98 -19.95 3.80
C ARG A 76 15.60 -19.99 3.16
N TYR A 77 15.51 -19.78 1.85
CA TYR A 77 14.24 -19.88 1.13
C TYR A 77 13.81 -21.34 0.93
N ALA A 78 14.76 -22.24 0.68
CA ALA A 78 14.49 -23.67 0.60
C ALA A 78 13.90 -24.24 1.89
N GLU A 79 14.34 -23.75 3.05
CA GLU A 79 13.78 -24.12 4.36
C GLU A 79 12.31 -23.72 4.48
N ILE A 80 11.91 -22.55 3.96
CA ILE A 80 10.51 -22.12 3.95
C ILE A 80 9.66 -23.10 3.15
N CYS A 81 10.12 -23.54 1.97
CA CYS A 81 9.41 -24.49 1.12
C CYS A 81 9.02 -25.80 1.81
N THR A 82 9.80 -26.24 2.79
CA THR A 82 9.58 -27.51 3.51
C THR A 82 9.19 -27.32 4.98
N SER A 83 8.99 -26.07 5.40
CA SER A 83 8.67 -25.74 6.79
C SER A 83 7.31 -26.30 7.23
N ALA A 84 7.19 -26.55 8.54
CA ALA A 84 5.92 -26.95 9.15
C ALA A 84 4.80 -25.92 8.92
N VAL A 85 5.16 -24.62 8.83
CA VAL A 85 4.22 -23.53 8.55
C VAL A 85 3.64 -23.67 7.14
N THR A 86 4.49 -23.88 6.14
CA THR A 86 4.05 -24.10 4.74
C THR A 86 3.12 -25.30 4.62
N LEU A 87 3.50 -26.45 5.20
CA LEU A 87 2.66 -27.65 5.17
C LEU A 87 1.33 -27.46 5.90
N ARG A 88 1.33 -26.71 7.02
CA ARG A 88 0.11 -26.36 7.75
C ARG A 88 -0.83 -25.53 6.87
N ILE A 89 -0.33 -24.51 6.18
CA ILE A 89 -1.14 -23.63 5.33
C ILE A 89 -1.77 -24.42 4.17
N PHE A 90 -1.00 -25.27 3.50
CA PHE A 90 -1.55 -26.16 2.45
C PHE A 90 -2.67 -27.05 2.98
N ARG A 91 -2.48 -27.63 4.17
CA ARG A 91 -3.51 -28.44 4.81
C ARG A 91 -4.77 -27.63 5.12
N VAL A 92 -4.64 -26.41 5.65
CA VAL A 92 -5.79 -25.53 5.94
C VAL A 92 -6.55 -25.19 4.65
N TYR A 93 -5.88 -24.88 3.54
CA TYR A 93 -6.56 -24.70 2.25
C TYR A 93 -7.33 -25.95 1.81
N ALA A 94 -6.74 -27.14 1.98
CA ALA A 94 -7.34 -28.40 1.57
C ALA A 94 -8.50 -28.86 2.46
N GLU A 95 -8.41 -28.64 3.78
CA GLU A 95 -9.37 -29.15 4.77
C GLU A 95 -10.44 -28.13 5.13
N ASP A 96 -10.07 -26.85 5.30
CA ASP A 96 -10.93 -25.80 5.86
C ASP A 96 -11.36 -24.76 4.80
N GLY A 97 -10.77 -24.80 3.60
CA GLY A 97 -11.13 -23.97 2.46
C GLY A 97 -10.40 -22.63 2.37
N GLN A 98 -10.75 -21.85 1.34
CA GLN A 98 -9.99 -20.67 0.91
C GLN A 98 -9.92 -19.56 1.97
N ASP A 99 -11.02 -19.26 2.67
CA ASP A 99 -11.04 -18.17 3.65
C ASP A 99 -10.15 -18.49 4.86
N ALA A 100 -10.22 -19.72 5.37
CA ALA A 100 -9.36 -20.20 6.44
C ALA A 100 -7.88 -20.24 6.00
N GLY A 101 -7.61 -20.69 4.78
CA GLY A 101 -6.27 -20.69 4.20
C GLY A 101 -5.69 -19.28 4.08
N ASN A 102 -6.48 -18.33 3.58
CA ASN A 102 -6.09 -16.92 3.50
C ASN A 102 -5.79 -16.33 4.89
N ALA A 103 -6.59 -16.64 5.90
CA ALA A 103 -6.33 -16.19 7.27
C ALA A 103 -5.02 -16.78 7.83
N ALA A 104 -4.78 -18.08 7.64
CA ALA A 104 -3.56 -18.75 8.07
C ALA A 104 -2.30 -18.21 7.35
N TYR A 105 -2.44 -17.89 6.06
CA TYR A 105 -1.42 -17.21 5.27
C TYR A 105 -1.08 -15.84 5.83
N GLN A 106 -2.08 -14.98 6.05
CA GLN A 106 -1.86 -13.61 6.57
C GLN A 106 -1.21 -13.62 7.95
N GLU A 107 -1.62 -14.54 8.83
CA GLU A 107 -1.00 -14.74 10.15
C GLU A 107 0.47 -15.15 10.03
N ALA A 108 0.76 -16.15 9.18
CA ALA A 108 2.12 -16.61 8.96
C ALA A 108 3.02 -15.54 8.34
N LEU A 109 2.50 -14.76 7.40
CA LEU A 109 3.22 -13.67 6.76
C LEU A 109 3.55 -12.56 7.76
N ALA A 110 2.61 -12.16 8.63
CA ALA A 110 2.89 -11.21 9.69
C ALA A 110 3.99 -11.71 10.66
N ALA A 111 4.04 -13.01 10.93
CA ALA A 111 5.05 -13.61 11.80
C ALA A 111 6.47 -13.66 11.19
N THR A 112 6.63 -13.49 9.87
CA THR A 112 7.95 -13.43 9.22
C THR A 112 8.75 -12.18 9.62
N GLY A 113 8.07 -11.10 10.01
CA GLY A 113 8.68 -9.81 10.29
C GLY A 113 9.24 -9.08 9.06
N VAL A 114 9.01 -9.58 7.84
CA VAL A 114 9.44 -8.89 6.60
C VAL A 114 8.38 -7.97 6.03
N LEU A 115 7.15 -7.97 6.59
CA LEU A 115 6.11 -7.01 6.21
C LEU A 115 6.44 -5.61 6.78
N PRO A 116 6.50 -4.57 5.94
CA PRO A 116 6.62 -3.20 6.40
C PRO A 116 5.46 -2.80 7.32
N PRO A 117 5.72 -2.43 8.60
CA PRO A 117 4.69 -1.84 9.45
C PRO A 117 4.22 -0.48 8.92
N ASP A 118 3.02 -0.07 9.35
CA ASP A 118 2.58 1.31 9.19
C ASP A 118 3.49 2.27 9.96
N VAL A 119 3.70 3.47 9.40
CA VAL A 119 4.42 4.57 10.05
C VAL A 119 3.51 5.81 10.11
N PRO A 120 3.76 6.77 11.01
CA PRO A 120 2.91 7.97 11.12
C PRO A 120 2.71 8.75 9.81
N GLU A 121 3.69 8.69 8.90
CA GLU A 121 3.66 9.35 7.60
C GLU A 121 2.90 8.55 6.52
N LEU A 122 2.74 7.23 6.71
CA LEU A 122 2.16 6.32 5.74
C LEU A 122 1.57 5.08 6.41
N ALA A 123 0.25 4.91 6.25
CA ALA A 123 -0.39 3.61 6.42
C ALA A 123 -0.53 2.92 5.06
N TRP A 124 -0.20 1.64 4.98
CA TRP A 124 -0.26 0.83 3.76
C TRP A 124 -1.69 0.54 3.33
N SER A 125 -1.94 0.58 2.03
CA SER A 125 -3.23 0.24 1.41
C SER A 125 -3.37 -1.28 1.31
N MET A 126 -4.59 -1.79 1.46
CA MET A 126 -4.91 -3.18 1.07
C MET A 126 -4.89 -3.37 -0.46
N ILE A 127 -5.08 -2.27 -1.21
CA ILE A 127 -4.96 -2.24 -2.66
C ILE A 127 -3.91 -1.19 -3.00
N MET A 128 -2.73 -1.63 -3.40
CA MET A 128 -1.59 -0.77 -3.74
C MET A 128 -1.57 -0.46 -5.23
N GLY A 129 -1.13 0.73 -5.61
CA GLY A 129 -0.74 0.99 -7.00
C GLY A 129 0.73 0.68 -7.22
N PRO A 130 1.26 0.82 -8.45
CA PRO A 130 2.63 0.46 -8.77
C PRO A 130 3.69 1.10 -7.86
N GLU A 131 3.54 2.39 -7.51
CA GLU A 131 4.53 3.08 -6.67
C GLU A 131 4.48 2.59 -5.22
N GLU A 132 3.27 2.36 -4.71
CA GLU A 132 3.06 1.86 -3.35
C GLU A 132 3.51 0.41 -3.20
N LEU A 133 3.22 -0.43 -4.19
CA LEU A 133 3.69 -1.81 -4.24
C LEU A 133 5.22 -1.87 -4.34
N GLY A 134 5.82 -1.05 -5.20
CA GLY A 134 7.27 -0.95 -5.33
C GLY A 134 7.94 -0.54 -4.02
N ALA A 135 7.39 0.47 -3.33
CA ALA A 135 7.87 0.89 -2.01
C ALA A 135 7.75 -0.23 -0.97
N HIS A 136 6.62 -0.96 -0.96
CA HIS A 136 6.35 -2.04 -0.03
C HIS A 136 7.35 -3.19 -0.22
N VAL A 137 7.53 -3.67 -1.45
CA VAL A 137 8.49 -4.74 -1.78
C VAL A 137 9.93 -4.32 -1.45
N ALA A 138 10.33 -3.11 -1.84
CA ALA A 138 11.67 -2.60 -1.55
C ALA A 138 11.93 -2.48 -0.03
N CYS A 139 10.93 -2.05 0.74
CA CYS A 139 11.03 -1.97 2.19
C CYS A 139 11.04 -3.36 2.85
N SER A 140 10.30 -4.31 2.30
CA SER A 140 10.30 -5.70 2.77
C SER A 140 11.69 -6.34 2.62
N ALA A 141 12.34 -6.14 1.47
CA ALA A 141 13.72 -6.59 1.25
C ALA A 141 14.70 -5.94 2.23
N ALA A 142 14.51 -4.66 2.59
CA ALA A 142 15.35 -3.98 3.58
C ALA A 142 15.18 -4.55 5.00
N LEU A 143 13.94 -4.86 5.40
CA LEU A 143 13.63 -5.52 6.67
C LEU A 143 14.25 -6.92 6.74
N GLU A 144 14.13 -7.67 5.66
CA GLU A 144 14.75 -8.98 5.52
C GLU A 144 16.28 -8.92 5.68
N LEU A 145 16.95 -7.98 5.01
CA LEU A 145 18.40 -7.78 5.18
C LEU A 145 18.77 -7.39 6.60
N ALA A 146 17.95 -6.58 7.27
CA ALA A 146 18.19 -6.19 8.66
C ALA A 146 18.05 -7.39 9.62
N GLN A 147 17.10 -8.31 9.37
CA GLN A 147 16.97 -9.56 10.14
C GLN A 147 18.18 -10.49 10.02
N LEU A 148 18.87 -10.44 8.87
CA LEU A 148 20.10 -11.20 8.64
C LEU A 148 21.33 -10.55 9.30
N SER A 149 21.20 -9.33 9.81
CA SER A 149 22.27 -8.66 10.53
C SER A 149 22.28 -9.05 12.01
N ASP A 150 23.45 -9.11 12.62
CA ASP A 150 23.61 -9.34 14.07
C ASP A 150 23.21 -8.11 14.93
N THR A 151 22.69 -7.05 14.30
CA THR A 151 22.34 -5.80 14.99
C THR A 151 20.82 -5.72 15.19
N PRO A 152 20.34 -5.59 16.45
CA PRO A 152 18.93 -5.35 16.71
C PRO A 152 18.47 -4.07 16.00
N PHE A 153 17.25 -4.10 15.43
CA PHE A 153 16.65 -2.95 14.77
C PHE A 153 15.18 -2.79 15.17
N ASP A 154 14.68 -1.56 15.08
CA ASP A 154 13.25 -1.26 15.18
C ASP A 154 12.64 -1.24 13.77
N ALA A 155 11.67 -2.10 13.51
CA ALA A 155 11.04 -2.24 12.20
C ALA A 155 10.25 -1.00 11.76
N VAL A 156 9.68 -0.25 12.72
CA VAL A 156 8.95 1.00 12.45
C VAL A 156 9.93 2.10 12.08
N GLU A 157 11.04 2.23 12.84
CA GLU A 157 12.08 3.21 12.51
C GLU A 157 12.77 2.89 11.18
N LEU A 158 13.09 1.62 10.92
CA LEU A 158 13.70 1.21 9.65
C LEU A 158 12.77 1.49 8.47
N THR A 159 11.48 1.15 8.60
CA THR A 159 10.49 1.43 7.55
C THR A 159 10.38 2.93 7.30
N ARG A 160 10.29 3.75 8.35
CA ARG A 160 10.23 5.21 8.21
C ARG A 160 11.48 5.75 7.51
N ASP A 161 12.67 5.35 7.95
CA ASP A 161 13.93 5.77 7.34
C ASP A 161 14.01 5.37 5.87
N TRP A 162 13.63 4.12 5.55
CA TRP A 162 13.62 3.60 4.20
C TRP A 162 12.68 4.38 3.26
N LEU A 163 11.51 4.76 3.77
CA LEU A 163 10.49 5.51 3.04
C LEU A 163 10.87 6.98 2.83
N THR A 164 11.52 7.60 3.81
CA THR A 164 11.77 9.05 3.81
C THR A 164 13.12 9.43 3.20
N ARG A 165 14.09 8.51 3.16
CA ARG A 165 15.41 8.76 2.61
C ARG A 165 15.37 9.03 1.09
N PRO A 166 15.99 10.13 0.61
CA PRO A 166 16.22 10.38 -0.81
C PRO A 166 17.03 9.28 -1.50
N ARG A 167 16.67 8.94 -2.74
CA ARG A 167 17.21 7.81 -3.50
C ARG A 167 17.64 8.22 -4.89
N ALA A 168 18.86 7.85 -5.28
CA ALA A 168 19.41 8.20 -6.58
C ALA A 168 18.66 7.49 -7.72
N GLU A 169 18.26 6.24 -7.50
CA GLU A 169 17.45 5.43 -8.41
C GLU A 169 16.05 6.00 -8.64
N LEU A 170 15.57 6.86 -7.73
CA LEU A 170 14.31 7.59 -7.85
C LEU A 170 14.52 9.05 -8.27
N GLY A 171 15.69 9.42 -8.81
CA GLY A 171 15.98 10.78 -9.24
C GLY A 171 16.15 11.79 -8.10
N GLY A 172 16.44 11.33 -6.88
CA GLY A 172 16.56 12.15 -5.67
C GLY A 172 15.28 12.20 -4.83
N ASP A 173 14.18 11.63 -5.29
CA ASP A 173 12.95 11.48 -4.50
C ASP A 173 13.09 10.38 -3.43
N SER A 174 12.13 10.33 -2.52
CA SER A 174 11.95 9.23 -1.57
C SER A 174 10.74 8.38 -1.95
N TRP A 175 10.68 7.14 -1.47
CA TRP A 175 9.52 6.28 -1.68
C TRP A 175 8.23 6.91 -1.15
N LEU A 176 8.29 7.58 0.01
CA LEU A 176 7.14 8.30 0.57
C LEU A 176 6.60 9.34 -0.42
N HIS A 177 7.49 10.09 -1.08
CA HIS A 177 7.10 11.09 -2.08
C HIS A 177 6.39 10.42 -3.27
N ARG A 178 6.93 9.31 -3.78
CA ARG A 178 6.34 8.54 -4.89
C ARG A 178 4.94 8.03 -4.55
N VAL A 179 4.78 7.41 -3.37
CA VAL A 179 3.50 6.89 -2.90
C VAL A 179 2.47 8.00 -2.70
N HIS A 180 2.87 9.12 -2.06
CA HIS A 180 1.99 10.27 -1.90
C HIS A 180 1.57 10.86 -3.24
N GLY A 181 2.49 10.98 -4.20
CA GLY A 181 2.20 11.45 -5.54
C GLY A 181 1.22 10.55 -6.29
N GLU A 182 1.38 9.24 -6.21
CA GLU A 182 0.45 8.28 -6.82
C GLU A 182 -0.96 8.39 -6.21
N ARG A 183 -1.06 8.46 -4.87
CA ARG A 183 -2.33 8.58 -4.17
C ARG A 183 -3.04 9.90 -4.51
N LEU A 184 -2.30 11.00 -4.54
CA LEU A 184 -2.81 12.33 -4.93
C LEU A 184 -3.30 12.35 -6.36
N ASN A 185 -2.49 11.89 -7.32
CA ASN A 185 -2.87 11.83 -8.73
C ASN A 185 -4.15 11.00 -8.91
N ARG A 186 -4.21 9.82 -8.29
CA ARG A 186 -5.42 8.97 -8.34
C ARG A 186 -6.62 9.63 -7.66
N TRP A 187 -6.42 10.32 -6.54
CA TRP A 187 -7.48 11.09 -5.89
C TRP A 187 -8.00 12.19 -6.81
N VAL A 188 -7.14 12.97 -7.49
CA VAL A 188 -7.53 14.00 -8.46
C VAL A 188 -8.31 13.39 -9.64
N LEU A 189 -7.80 12.30 -10.21
CA LEU A 189 -8.43 11.59 -11.35
C LEU A 189 -9.73 10.86 -10.99
N GLY A 190 -10.09 10.82 -9.70
CA GLY A 190 -11.28 10.19 -9.15
C GLY A 190 -12.62 10.68 -9.72
N ARG A 191 -13.70 10.18 -9.11
CA ARG A 191 -15.10 10.19 -9.61
C ARG A 191 -15.53 11.49 -10.29
N GLY A 192 -16.14 11.38 -11.47
CA GLY A 192 -16.91 12.44 -12.14
C GLY A 192 -16.08 13.60 -12.71
N GLU A 193 -16.42 14.07 -13.91
CA GLU A 193 -15.75 15.20 -14.56
C GLU A 193 -15.84 16.48 -13.72
N ALA A 194 -17.03 16.81 -13.22
CA ALA A 194 -17.24 18.02 -12.43
C ALA A 194 -16.44 18.07 -11.12
N ARG A 195 -16.22 16.93 -10.45
CA ARG A 195 -15.40 16.85 -9.24
C ARG A 195 -13.91 16.88 -9.57
N ARG A 196 -13.49 16.29 -10.69
CA ARG A 196 -12.10 16.38 -11.18
C ARG A 196 -11.71 17.82 -11.47
N GLU A 197 -12.58 18.61 -12.11
CA GLU A 197 -12.35 20.04 -12.36
C GLU A 197 -12.07 20.82 -11.07
N LEU A 198 -12.77 20.48 -9.97
CA LEU A 198 -12.54 21.10 -8.68
C LEU A 198 -11.24 20.65 -8.00
N ALA A 199 -10.84 19.39 -8.18
CA ALA A 199 -9.66 18.82 -7.51
C ALA A 199 -8.34 19.17 -8.23
N GLN A 200 -8.35 19.31 -9.56
CA GLN A 200 -7.15 19.51 -10.37
C GLN A 200 -6.28 20.71 -9.94
N PRO A 201 -6.84 21.89 -9.57
CA PRO A 201 -6.03 23.01 -9.09
C PRO A 201 -5.24 22.73 -7.80
N PHE A 202 -5.61 21.69 -7.05
CA PHE A 202 -4.99 21.31 -5.79
C PHE A 202 -3.91 20.24 -5.94
N GLU A 203 -3.77 19.60 -7.11
CA GLU A 203 -2.80 18.51 -7.33
C GLU A 203 -1.40 18.89 -6.82
N VAL A 204 -0.81 19.93 -7.40
CA VAL A 204 0.52 20.44 -7.04
C VAL A 204 0.57 20.97 -5.60
N ARG A 205 -0.47 21.68 -5.16
CA ARG A 205 -0.54 22.31 -3.83
C ARG A 205 -0.54 21.28 -2.71
N LEU A 206 -1.15 20.13 -2.95
CA LEU A 206 -1.29 19.07 -1.98
C LEU A 206 -0.14 18.08 -2.02
N HIS A 207 0.90 18.22 -2.87
CA HIS A 207 2.09 17.37 -2.82
C HIS A 207 2.97 17.63 -1.59
N ALA A 208 3.10 18.89 -1.18
CA ALA A 208 3.85 19.27 0.02
C ALA A 208 2.98 19.17 1.28
N PRO A 209 3.57 18.91 2.46
CA PRO A 209 2.88 19.08 3.73
C PRO A 209 2.32 20.50 3.87
N VAL A 210 1.10 20.60 4.41
CA VAL A 210 0.47 21.89 4.70
C VAL A 210 1.01 22.38 6.05
N PRO A 211 1.53 23.63 6.16
CA PRO A 211 2.08 24.16 7.41
C PRO A 211 0.95 24.53 8.38
N LEU A 212 0.35 23.51 8.99
CA LEU A 212 -0.72 23.64 9.97
C LEU A 212 -0.17 23.56 11.40
N ASP A 213 -0.74 24.33 12.31
CA ASP A 213 -0.48 24.17 13.75
C ASP A 213 -0.87 22.73 14.19
N PRO A 214 0.02 21.96 14.85
CA PRO A 214 -0.28 20.60 15.29
C PRO A 214 -1.57 20.47 16.12
N SER A 215 -1.95 21.51 16.87
CA SER A 215 -3.20 21.52 17.65
C SER A 215 -4.47 21.45 16.79
N LEU A 216 -4.37 21.82 15.51
CA LEU A 216 -5.48 21.81 14.55
C LEU A 216 -5.53 20.54 13.68
N GLU A 217 -4.53 19.66 13.75
CA GLU A 217 -4.54 18.40 12.99
C GLU A 217 -5.73 17.48 13.31
N PRO A 218 -6.18 17.32 14.58
CA PRO A 218 -7.36 16.51 14.89
C PRO A 218 -8.62 17.10 14.25
N VAL A 219 -8.71 18.43 14.18
CA VAL A 219 -9.81 19.14 13.52
C VAL A 219 -9.82 18.83 12.03
N ALA A 220 -8.68 19.00 11.34
CA ALA A 220 -8.56 18.73 9.92
C ALA A 220 -8.92 17.27 9.56
N ARG A 221 -8.42 16.30 10.34
CA ARG A 221 -8.69 14.86 10.13
C ARG A 221 -10.18 14.52 10.19
N GLY A 222 -10.95 15.24 11.00
CA GLY A 222 -12.37 15.02 11.21
C GLY A 222 -13.31 15.81 10.29
N LEU A 223 -12.81 16.69 9.40
CA LEU A 223 -13.69 17.54 8.59
C LEU A 223 -14.45 16.77 7.51
N ILE A 224 -13.79 15.85 6.80
CA ILE A 224 -14.39 15.11 5.68
C ILE A 224 -15.01 13.81 6.18
N CYS A 225 -16.34 13.81 6.32
CA CYS A 225 -17.17 12.66 6.65
C CYS A 225 -17.86 12.05 5.41
N GLY A 226 -18.02 12.82 4.34
CA GLY A 226 -18.56 12.35 3.07
C GLY A 226 -18.21 13.25 1.88
N GLU A 227 -18.69 12.86 0.70
CA GLU A 227 -18.46 13.58 -0.56
C GLU A 227 -18.93 15.04 -0.54
N PRO A 228 -20.09 15.41 0.07
CA PRO A 228 -20.48 16.82 0.18
C PRO A 228 -19.47 17.69 0.95
N ASP A 229 -18.82 17.15 1.98
CA ASP A 229 -17.82 17.87 2.76
C ASP A 229 -16.56 18.12 1.93
N GLU A 230 -16.11 17.11 1.20
CA GLU A 230 -14.95 17.21 0.30
C GLU A 230 -15.18 18.29 -0.76
N VAL A 231 -16.32 18.25 -1.46
CA VAL A 231 -16.67 19.24 -2.48
C VAL A 231 -16.79 20.64 -1.90
N THR A 232 -17.38 20.78 -0.70
CA THR A 232 -17.46 22.06 -0.01
C THR A 232 -16.07 22.61 0.30
N LEU A 233 -15.14 21.78 0.78
CA LEU A 233 -13.77 22.22 1.03
C LEU A 233 -13.03 22.57 -0.27
N LEU A 234 -13.21 21.81 -1.35
CA LEU A 234 -12.62 22.13 -2.66
C LEU A 234 -13.05 23.51 -3.18
N LEU A 235 -14.32 23.86 -2.99
CA LEU A 235 -14.89 25.16 -3.42
C LEU A 235 -14.45 26.36 -2.56
N LEU A 236 -13.96 26.11 -1.35
CA LEU A 236 -13.59 27.16 -0.39
C LEU A 236 -12.07 27.28 -0.16
N ALA A 237 -11.29 26.23 -0.43
CA ALA A 237 -9.87 26.14 -0.08
C ALA A 237 -8.92 27.04 -0.91
N ASP A 238 -9.43 27.70 -1.95
CA ASP A 238 -8.74 28.77 -2.69
C ASP A 238 -9.03 30.18 -2.11
N GLY A 239 -9.85 30.26 -1.07
CA GLY A 239 -10.25 31.52 -0.45
C GLY A 239 -11.41 32.22 -1.14
N SER A 240 -12.10 31.54 -2.07
CA SER A 240 -13.33 32.00 -2.70
C SER A 240 -14.43 32.31 -1.68
N SER A 241 -15.26 33.27 -2.03
CA SER A 241 -16.38 33.74 -1.22
C SER A 241 -17.69 33.36 -1.89
N TRP A 242 -18.62 32.80 -1.12
CA TRP A 242 -19.89 32.28 -1.63
C TRP A 242 -21.08 32.81 -0.83
N SER A 243 -22.26 32.84 -1.45
CA SER A 243 -23.52 32.80 -0.69
C SER A 243 -23.79 31.36 -0.24
N ALA A 244 -24.51 31.18 0.87
CA ALA A 244 -24.86 29.84 1.34
C ALA A 244 -25.69 29.05 0.30
N GLU A 245 -26.61 29.73 -0.39
CA GLU A 245 -27.47 29.14 -1.41
C GLU A 245 -26.68 28.66 -2.64
N SER A 246 -25.85 29.52 -3.23
CA SER A 246 -25.07 29.16 -4.42
C SER A 246 -24.01 28.09 -4.13
N LEU A 247 -23.46 28.07 -2.91
CA LEU A 247 -22.56 27.01 -2.47
C LEU A 247 -23.30 25.67 -2.38
N GLN A 248 -24.47 25.63 -1.74
CA GLN A 248 -25.28 24.41 -1.63
C GLN A 248 -25.71 23.88 -3.01
N GLU A 249 -26.12 24.77 -3.91
CA GLU A 249 -26.45 24.41 -5.30
C GLU A 249 -25.26 23.75 -6.01
N ARG A 250 -24.07 24.36 -5.92
CA ARG A 250 -22.86 23.82 -6.54
C ARG A 250 -22.43 22.49 -5.93
N VAL A 251 -22.50 22.35 -4.60
CA VAL A 251 -22.22 21.08 -3.91
C VAL A 251 -23.19 20.00 -4.37
N GLY A 252 -24.49 20.30 -4.44
CA GLY A 252 -25.51 19.37 -4.93
C GLY A 252 -25.28 18.93 -6.38
N ALA A 253 -24.87 19.85 -7.26
CA ALA A 253 -24.59 19.54 -8.66
C ALA A 253 -23.39 18.59 -8.85
N VAL A 254 -22.40 18.65 -7.95
CA VAL A 254 -21.17 17.83 -8.04
C VAL A 254 -21.29 16.53 -7.25
N ALA A 255 -21.74 16.58 -6.00
CA ALA A 255 -21.83 15.43 -5.09
C ALA A 255 -23.16 14.67 -5.19
N GLY A 256 -24.14 15.19 -5.96
CA GLY A 256 -25.50 14.63 -6.04
C GLY A 256 -26.32 14.76 -4.74
N ARG A 257 -25.78 15.41 -3.71
CA ARG A 257 -26.40 15.64 -2.40
C ARG A 257 -25.96 16.99 -1.84
N THR A 258 -26.86 17.65 -1.11
CA THR A 258 -26.64 19.02 -0.59
C THR A 258 -26.42 19.07 0.92
N SER A 259 -26.72 17.99 1.65
CA SER A 259 -26.62 17.98 3.12
C SER A 259 -25.19 17.80 3.57
N SER A 260 -24.68 18.79 4.32
CA SER A 260 -23.41 18.76 5.03
C SER A 260 -23.53 19.65 6.26
N ASP A 261 -23.16 19.12 7.43
CA ASP A 261 -23.04 19.91 8.67
C ASP A 261 -21.68 20.64 8.76
N LEU A 262 -20.91 20.68 7.66
CA LEU A 262 -19.57 21.24 7.65
C LEU A 262 -19.56 22.74 7.89
N LEU A 263 -20.45 23.53 7.27
CA LEU A 263 -20.44 24.98 7.44
C LEU A 263 -20.69 25.43 8.89
N PRO A 264 -21.71 24.90 9.61
CA PRO A 264 -21.87 25.16 11.04
C PRO A 264 -20.65 24.76 11.88
N ARG A 265 -20.02 23.62 11.55
CA ARG A 265 -18.81 23.15 12.24
C ARG A 265 -17.61 24.08 12.01
N LEU A 266 -17.40 24.54 10.78
CA LEU A 266 -16.34 25.49 10.45
C LEU A 266 -16.57 26.85 11.15
N ALA A 267 -17.81 27.31 11.20
CA ALA A 267 -18.18 28.55 11.88
C ALA A 267 -17.94 28.47 13.40
N SER A 268 -18.35 27.36 14.05
CA SER A 268 -18.14 27.19 15.50
C SER A 268 -16.67 27.09 15.90
N LEU A 269 -15.80 26.68 14.97
CA LEU A 269 -14.35 26.63 15.14
C LEU A 269 -13.64 27.93 14.75
N GLY A 270 -14.36 28.97 14.34
CA GLY A 270 -13.77 30.24 13.88
C GLY A 270 -12.98 30.12 12.57
N LEU A 271 -13.25 29.09 11.77
CA LEU A 271 -12.57 28.83 10.50
C LEU A 271 -13.29 29.46 9.30
N LEU A 272 -14.49 30.00 9.54
CA LEU A 272 -15.33 30.67 8.55
C LEU A 272 -15.47 32.16 8.87
N ALA A 273 -15.48 33.01 7.84
CA ALA A 273 -15.87 34.41 7.89
C ALA A 273 -17.21 34.62 7.17
N ASP A 274 -17.78 35.82 7.30
CA ASP A 274 -18.98 36.27 6.59
C ASP A 274 -18.59 37.29 5.50
N PRO A 275 -19.06 37.16 4.23
CA PRO A 275 -19.82 36.04 3.64
C PRO A 275 -19.06 34.70 3.65
N VAL A 276 -19.74 33.58 3.37
CA VAL A 276 -19.21 32.20 3.48
C VAL A 276 -17.86 32.07 2.78
N ARG A 277 -16.79 32.14 3.57
CA ARG A 277 -15.39 32.14 3.13
C ARG A 277 -14.53 31.58 4.25
N LEU A 278 -13.50 30.80 3.91
CA LEU A 278 -12.53 30.35 4.90
C LEU A 278 -11.60 31.48 5.33
N THR A 279 -11.38 31.60 6.65
CA THR A 279 -10.29 32.42 7.21
C THR A 279 -8.94 31.87 6.74
N PRO A 280 -7.82 32.61 6.85
CA PRO A 280 -6.50 32.08 6.52
C PRO A 280 -6.18 30.76 7.24
N THR A 281 -6.52 30.68 8.54
CA THR A 281 -6.43 29.43 9.31
C THR A 281 -7.37 28.37 8.77
N GLY A 282 -8.61 28.72 8.44
CA GLY A 282 -9.58 27.81 7.82
C GLY A 282 -9.10 27.22 6.50
N GLN A 283 -8.41 28.00 5.66
CA GLN A 283 -7.82 27.52 4.41
C GLN A 283 -6.72 26.48 4.66
N LEU A 284 -5.85 26.70 5.64
CA LEU A 284 -4.82 25.72 6.02
C LEU A 284 -5.45 24.43 6.56
N VAL A 285 -6.47 24.54 7.42
CA VAL A 285 -7.21 23.36 7.93
C VAL A 285 -7.89 22.61 6.78
N ALA A 286 -8.52 23.32 5.84
CA ALA A 286 -9.17 22.71 4.68
C ALA A 286 -8.18 21.98 3.76
N LEU A 287 -7.04 22.61 3.44
CA LEU A 287 -5.98 21.99 2.63
C LEU A 287 -5.39 20.77 3.34
N SER A 288 -5.18 20.85 4.66
CA SER A 288 -4.72 19.71 5.44
C SER A 288 -5.74 18.57 5.43
N ALA A 289 -7.03 18.87 5.56
CA ALA A 289 -8.10 17.88 5.50
C ALA A 289 -8.16 17.19 4.11
N LEU A 290 -8.08 17.98 3.03
CA LEU A 290 -8.05 17.47 1.65
C LEU A 290 -6.81 16.60 1.41
N ARG A 291 -5.62 17.04 1.82
CA ARG A 291 -4.39 16.23 1.72
C ARG A 291 -4.52 14.92 2.50
N SER A 292 -4.94 14.99 3.77
CA SER A 292 -5.13 13.79 4.59
C SER A 292 -6.15 12.84 3.99
N HIS A 293 -7.22 13.35 3.37
CA HIS A 293 -8.23 12.54 2.69
C HIS A 293 -7.68 11.88 1.42
N ALA A 294 -6.95 12.63 0.59
CA ALA A 294 -6.33 12.12 -0.63
C ALA A 294 -5.27 11.05 -0.36
N LEU A 295 -4.56 11.15 0.75
CA LEU A 295 -3.50 10.22 1.14
C LEU A 295 -3.99 9.02 1.95
N ARG A 296 -5.30 8.85 2.19
CA ARG A 296 -5.81 7.70 2.98
C ARG A 296 -5.46 6.36 2.32
N PRO A 297 -5.11 5.33 3.10
CA PRO A 297 -4.92 3.99 2.57
C PRO A 297 -6.22 3.47 1.98
N ARG A 298 -6.13 2.76 0.86
CA ARG A 298 -7.29 2.13 0.23
C ARG A 298 -7.64 0.85 0.97
N LYS A 299 -8.94 0.67 1.21
CA LYS A 299 -9.52 -0.53 1.81
C LYS A 299 -10.56 -1.10 0.84
N TYR A 300 -10.77 -2.42 0.86
CA TYR A 300 -11.96 -3.01 0.25
C TYR A 300 -13.20 -2.33 0.85
N VAL A 301 -14.10 -1.90 -0.02
CA VAL A 301 -15.46 -1.56 0.40
C VAL A 301 -16.17 -2.91 0.52
N THR A 302 -16.30 -3.44 1.72
CA THR A 302 -17.23 -4.55 1.94
C THR A 302 -18.62 -3.99 1.63
N PRO A 303 -19.36 -4.51 0.63
CA PRO A 303 -20.77 -4.18 0.52
C PRO A 303 -21.44 -4.73 1.78
N GLY A 304 -21.88 -3.83 2.65
CA GLY A 304 -22.72 -4.15 3.80
C GLY A 304 -24.15 -4.44 3.38
#